data_AF-A0A252EBT1-F1
#
_entry.id   AF-A0A252EBT1-F1
#
_cell.length_a   1.000
_cell.length_b   1.000
_cell.length_c   1.000
_cell.angle_alpha   90.00
_cell.angle_beta   90.00
_cell.angle_gamma   90.00
#
_symmetry.space_group_name_H-M   'P 1'
#
loop_
_entity.id
_entity.type
_entity.pdbx_description
1 polymer ?
#
loop_
_entity_poly.entity_id
_entity_poly.type
_entity_poly.pdbx_seq_one_letter_code
_entity_poly.pdbx_strand_id
1 'polypeptide(L)'
;MSKAPISATLAPSERDEVLQAIATIKEKLPFLIDLTNEERKALPKMGDKSRAFVSKALEVAAQNPDFLSRSFDLEEMRKDVQLFEALYPVLLSLTQLQELVDDTFLAVGSEAYAAALQVYTYAKASGQGAGLETVVEEMGQRFARKSRKPKPETAAL
;
A
#
# COMPACT_ATOMS: atom_id res chain seq x y z
N MET A 1 -13.28 -3.15 -21.68
CA MET A 1 -14.34 -2.19 -21.33
C MET A 1 -13.66 -0.96 -20.76
N SER A 2 -13.64 0.18 -21.47
CA SER A 2 -13.15 1.43 -20.89
C SER A 2 -14.17 1.89 -19.85
N LYS A 3 -13.79 1.93 -18.57
CA LYS A 3 -14.61 2.57 -17.53
C LYS A 3 -14.76 4.06 -17.88
N ALA A 4 -15.93 4.64 -17.61
CA ALA A 4 -16.14 6.09 -17.73
C ALA A 4 -15.18 6.83 -16.77
N PRO A 5 -14.78 8.09 -17.10
CA PRO A 5 -13.88 8.85 -16.25
C PRO A 5 -14.48 9.07 -14.86
N ILE A 6 -13.61 9.14 -13.86
CA ILE A 6 -14.04 9.31 -12.47
C ILE A 6 -14.38 10.78 -12.23
N SER A 7 -15.67 11.05 -12.07
CA SER A 7 -16.19 12.39 -11.75
C SER A 7 -16.68 12.44 -10.31
N ALA A 8 -15.78 12.76 -9.38
CA ALA A 8 -16.06 12.85 -7.95
C ALA A 8 -15.22 13.96 -7.30
N THR A 9 -15.73 14.47 -6.18
CA THR A 9 -15.01 15.41 -5.30
C THR A 9 -14.98 14.84 -3.89
N LEU A 10 -13.91 15.10 -3.15
CA LEU A 10 -13.80 14.80 -1.72
C LEU A 10 -13.73 16.11 -0.96
N ALA A 11 -14.78 16.46 -0.21
CA ALA A 11 -14.81 17.69 0.57
C ALA A 11 -13.77 17.63 1.71
N PRO A 12 -13.23 18.77 2.16
CA PRO A 12 -12.26 18.78 3.27
C PRO A 12 -12.79 18.10 4.54
N SER A 13 -14.06 18.30 4.89
CA SER A 13 -14.69 17.66 6.05
C SER A 13 -14.76 16.14 5.90
N GLU A 14 -15.16 15.63 4.73
CA GLU A 14 -15.22 14.18 4.46
C GLU A 14 -13.82 13.55 4.51
N ARG A 15 -12.81 14.24 3.96
CA ARG A 15 -11.41 13.80 4.05
C ARG A 15 -10.97 13.69 5.51
N ASP A 16 -11.27 14.70 6.32
CA ASP A 16 -10.87 14.74 7.73
C ASP A 16 -11.60 13.65 8.55
N GLU A 17 -12.88 13.37 8.25
CA GLU A 17 -13.63 12.25 8.82
C GLU A 17 -13.02 10.89 8.47
N VAL A 18 -12.59 10.68 7.22
CA VAL A 18 -11.88 9.46 6.81
C VAL A 18 -10.56 9.30 7.56
N LEU A 19 -9.78 10.38 7.72
CA LEU A 19 -8.54 10.36 8.50
C LEU A 19 -8.80 10.05 9.98
N GLN A 20 -9.88 10.59 10.55
CA GLN A 20 -10.30 10.29 11.92
C GLN A 20 -10.74 8.83 12.07
N ALA A 21 -11.41 8.24 11.07
CA ALA A 21 -11.75 6.82 11.08
C ALA A 21 -10.48 5.95 11.08
N ILE A 22 -9.45 6.30 10.29
CA ILE A 22 -8.15 5.61 10.30
C ILE A 22 -7.47 5.74 11.66
N ALA A 23 -7.51 6.92 12.29
CA ALA A 23 -6.99 7.10 13.66
C ALA A 23 -7.74 6.22 14.66
N THR A 24 -9.07 6.16 14.57
CA THR A 24 -9.92 5.31 15.40
C THR A 24 -9.58 3.82 15.24
N ILE A 25 -9.32 3.35 14.02
CA ILE A 25 -8.87 1.97 13.77
C ILE A 25 -7.57 1.68 14.52
N LYS A 26 -6.59 2.60 14.47
CA LYS A 26 -5.31 2.45 15.19
C LYS A 26 -5.51 2.43 16.70
N GLU A 27 -6.40 3.28 17.24
CA GLU A 27 -6.73 3.29 18.67
C GLU A 27 -7.39 1.98 19.13
N LYS A 28 -8.22 1.36 18.30
CA LYS A 28 -8.85 0.06 18.59
C LYS A 28 -7.92 -1.13 18.42
N LEU A 29 -6.78 -0.94 17.76
CA LEU A 29 -5.77 -1.97 17.52
C LEU A 29 -4.41 -1.51 18.10
N PRO A 30 -4.30 -1.31 19.43
CA PRO A 30 -3.10 -0.71 20.05
C PRO A 30 -1.86 -1.62 20.00
N PHE A 31 -2.02 -2.87 19.54
CA PHE A 31 -0.96 -3.88 19.43
C PHE A 31 -0.39 -4.00 18.01
N LEU A 32 -0.81 -3.14 17.06
CA LEU A 32 -0.22 -3.13 15.72
C LEU A 32 1.27 -2.79 15.78
N ILE A 33 2.07 -3.52 15.01
CA ILE A 33 3.52 -3.35 14.90
C ILE A 33 3.90 -2.99 13.46
N ASP A 34 5.03 -2.33 13.30
CA ASP A 34 5.67 -2.14 12.01
C ASP A 34 6.82 -3.14 11.87
N LEU A 35 6.82 -3.87 10.76
CA LEU A 35 7.85 -4.84 10.42
C LEU A 35 8.55 -4.37 9.15
N THR A 36 9.87 -4.31 9.23
CA THR A 36 10.74 -4.10 8.07
C THR A 36 10.59 -5.23 7.05
N ASN A 37 11.02 -4.96 5.82
CA ASN A 37 11.03 -5.97 4.76
C ASN A 37 11.88 -7.20 5.12
N GLU A 38 12.93 -7.02 5.93
CA GLU A 38 13.79 -8.12 6.37
C GLU A 38 13.10 -8.97 7.44
N GLU A 39 12.49 -8.35 8.45
CA GLU A 39 11.72 -9.07 9.48
C GLU A 39 10.56 -9.86 8.87
N ARG A 40 9.79 -9.24 7.96
CA ARG A 40 8.70 -9.93 7.25
C ARG A 40 9.17 -11.17 6.48
N LYS A 41 10.36 -11.11 5.89
CA LYS A 41 10.95 -12.25 5.16
C LYS A 41 11.35 -13.36 6.11
N ALA A 42 11.95 -13.02 7.25
CA ALA A 42 12.45 -13.96 8.24
C ALA A 42 11.35 -14.71 9.01
N LEU A 43 10.17 -14.11 9.19
CA LEU A 43 9.08 -14.75 9.94
C LEU A 43 8.54 -16.00 9.24
N PRO A 44 8.29 -17.11 9.99
CA PRO A 44 7.48 -18.21 9.50
C PRO A 44 6.07 -17.71 9.24
N LYS A 45 5.55 -18.00 8.04
CA LYS A 45 4.30 -17.42 7.56
C LYS A 45 3.16 -18.38 7.80
N MET A 46 2.14 -17.90 8.51
CA MET A 46 0.86 -18.58 8.60
C MET A 46 -0.07 -18.01 7.52
N GLY A 47 -0.45 -18.85 6.56
CA GLY A 47 -1.56 -18.60 5.64
C GLY A 47 -2.68 -19.62 5.83
N ASP A 48 -3.66 -19.63 4.92
CA ASP A 48 -4.83 -20.51 5.00
C ASP A 48 -4.45 -22.00 5.14
N LYS A 49 -3.44 -22.44 4.40
CA LYS A 49 -2.98 -23.85 4.41
C LYS A 49 -2.42 -24.29 5.76
N SER A 50 -1.86 -23.38 6.55
CA SER A 50 -1.29 -23.66 7.87
C SER A 50 -2.30 -23.49 9.01
N ARG A 51 -3.47 -22.91 8.75
CA ARG A 51 -4.48 -22.64 9.77
C ARG A 51 -4.99 -23.91 10.44
N ALA A 52 -5.31 -24.93 9.63
CA ALA A 52 -5.73 -26.25 10.14
C ALA A 52 -4.61 -26.92 10.97
N PHE A 53 -3.35 -26.78 10.55
CA PHE A 53 -2.21 -27.31 11.28
C PHE A 53 -2.07 -26.65 12.66
N VAL A 54 -2.11 -25.31 12.72
CA VAL A 54 -1.97 -24.57 14.00
C VAL A 54 -3.14 -24.88 14.94
N SER A 55 -4.38 -24.93 14.42
CA SER A 55 -5.54 -25.31 15.23
C SER A 55 -5.41 -26.72 15.80
N LYS A 56 -4.93 -27.69 15.01
CA LYS A 56 -4.72 -29.05 15.49
C LYS A 56 -3.58 -29.14 16.50
N ALA A 57 -2.49 -28.39 16.29
CA ALA A 57 -1.39 -28.32 17.23
C ALA A 57 -1.84 -27.77 18.59
N LEU A 58 -2.66 -26.71 18.61
CA LEU A 58 -3.24 -26.18 19.85
C LEU A 58 -4.13 -27.21 20.56
N GLU A 59 -4.95 -27.95 19.82
CA GLU A 59 -5.79 -29.01 20.38
C GLU A 59 -4.95 -30.12 21.03
N VAL A 60 -3.91 -30.60 20.35
CA VAL A 60 -3.00 -31.63 20.87
C VAL A 60 -2.29 -31.13 22.12
N ALA A 61 -1.77 -29.90 22.09
CA ALA A 61 -1.09 -29.28 23.21
C ALA A 61 -2.02 -29.10 24.43
N ALA A 62 -3.28 -28.71 24.20
CA ALA A 62 -4.28 -28.56 25.26
C ALA A 62 -4.75 -29.89 25.87
N GLN A 63 -4.85 -30.95 25.08
CA GLN A 63 -5.24 -32.27 25.57
C GLN A 63 -4.11 -33.01 26.28
N ASN A 64 -2.85 -32.69 25.96
CA ASN A 64 -1.68 -33.41 26.45
C ASN A 64 -0.61 -32.43 26.99
N PRO A 65 -0.90 -31.59 28.00
CA PRO A 65 0.05 -30.57 28.45
C PRO A 65 1.37 -31.16 28.96
N ASP A 66 1.36 -32.39 29.48
CA ASP A 66 2.53 -33.04 30.09
C ASP A 66 3.68 -33.35 29.12
N PHE A 67 3.43 -33.44 27.80
CA PHE A 67 4.51 -33.64 26.82
C PHE A 67 5.25 -32.33 26.49
N LEU A 68 4.65 -31.18 26.78
CA LEU A 68 5.23 -29.88 26.49
C LEU A 68 6.38 -29.60 27.46
N SER A 69 7.38 -28.84 26.99
CA SER A 69 8.43 -28.39 27.90
C SER A 69 7.84 -27.44 28.94
N ARG A 70 8.43 -27.39 30.14
CA ARG A 70 8.02 -26.46 31.21
C ARG A 70 8.11 -24.98 30.81
N SER A 71 8.88 -24.67 29.77
CA SER A 71 9.05 -23.33 29.22
C SER A 71 8.03 -22.96 28.16
N PHE A 72 7.18 -23.90 27.73
CA PHE A 72 6.20 -23.65 26.68
C PHE A 72 4.96 -22.97 27.29
N ASP A 73 4.60 -21.80 26.75
CA ASP A 73 3.41 -21.07 27.18
C ASP A 73 2.21 -21.43 26.28
N LEU A 74 1.43 -22.41 26.74
CA LEU A 74 0.23 -22.87 26.03
C LEU A 74 -0.86 -21.78 25.97
N GLU A 75 -0.95 -20.94 27.01
CA GLU A 75 -1.96 -19.90 27.05
C GLU A 75 -1.60 -18.74 26.13
N GLU A 76 -0.30 -18.45 25.95
CA GLU A 76 0.13 -17.51 24.93
C GLU A 76 -0.14 -18.02 23.51
N MET A 77 0.16 -19.28 23.21
CA MET A 77 -0.23 -19.89 21.92
C MET A 77 -1.73 -19.77 21.67
N ARG A 78 -2.56 -19.97 22.71
CA ARG A 78 -4.01 -19.81 22.61
C ARG A 78 -4.40 -18.37 22.26
N LYS A 79 -3.80 -17.37 22.90
CA LYS A 79 -4.04 -15.95 22.60
C LYS A 79 -3.63 -15.59 21.18
N ASP A 80 -2.46 -16.07 20.73
CA ASP A 80 -1.97 -15.82 19.36
C ASP A 80 -2.96 -16.35 18.32
N VAL A 81 -3.44 -17.59 18.49
CA VAL A 81 -4.42 -18.18 17.58
C VAL A 81 -5.72 -17.37 17.58
N GLN A 82 -6.25 -17.01 18.76
CA GLN A 82 -7.48 -16.22 18.86
C GLN A 82 -7.33 -14.83 18.23
N LEU A 83 -6.19 -14.16 18.46
CA LEU A 83 -5.93 -12.84 17.89
C LEU A 83 -5.79 -12.90 16.37
N PHE A 84 -5.06 -13.91 15.84
CA PHE A 84 -4.96 -14.14 14.40
C PHE A 84 -6.34 -14.29 13.76
N GLU A 85 -7.21 -15.09 14.37
CA GLU A 85 -8.57 -15.33 13.89
C GLU A 85 -9.44 -14.08 13.90
N ALA A 86 -9.35 -13.28 14.96
CA ALA A 86 -10.07 -12.02 15.07
C ALA A 86 -9.56 -10.96 14.09
N LEU A 87 -8.25 -10.92 13.82
CA LEU A 87 -7.63 -9.97 12.89
C LEU A 87 -7.86 -10.32 11.43
N TYR A 88 -8.00 -11.60 11.09
CA TYR A 88 -8.11 -12.05 9.70
C TYR A 88 -9.21 -11.31 8.89
N PRO A 89 -10.47 -11.21 9.35
CA PRO A 89 -11.51 -10.47 8.60
C PRO A 89 -11.24 -8.97 8.53
N VAL A 90 -10.58 -8.39 9.55
CA VAL A 90 -10.18 -6.97 9.54
C VAL A 90 -9.11 -6.72 8.49
N LEU A 91 -8.08 -7.58 8.43
CA LEU A 91 -7.02 -7.52 7.43
C LEU A 91 -7.58 -7.62 6.01
N LEU A 92 -8.51 -8.55 5.77
CA LEU A 92 -9.14 -8.72 4.46
C LEU A 92 -9.91 -7.45 4.05
N SER A 93 -10.69 -6.87 4.96
CA SER A 93 -11.47 -5.66 4.71
C SER A 93 -10.58 -4.45 4.43
N LEU A 94 -9.50 -4.29 5.20
CA LEU A 94 -8.52 -3.20 5.00
C LEU A 94 -7.77 -3.37 3.68
N THR A 95 -7.38 -4.58 3.32
CA THR A 95 -6.72 -4.88 2.04
C THR A 95 -7.63 -4.50 0.87
N GLN A 96 -8.89 -4.92 0.90
CA GLN A 96 -9.85 -4.59 -0.15
C GLN A 96 -10.09 -3.08 -0.26
N LEU A 97 -10.23 -2.37 0.86
CA LEU A 97 -10.39 -0.91 0.86
C LEU A 97 -9.15 -0.22 0.28
N GLN A 98 -7.96 -0.67 0.67
CA GLN A 98 -6.70 -0.15 0.15
C GLN A 98 -6.62 -0.32 -1.37
N GLU A 99 -6.93 -1.51 -1.89
CA GLU A 99 -6.94 -1.78 -3.34
C GLU A 99 -7.90 -0.83 -4.08
N LEU A 100 -9.11 -0.62 -3.57
CA LEU A 100 -10.07 0.31 -4.16
C LEU A 100 -9.57 1.76 -4.18
N VAL A 101 -8.93 2.20 -3.09
CA VAL A 101 -8.34 3.54 -2.99
C VAL A 101 -7.16 3.69 -3.95
N ASP A 102 -6.26 2.71 -3.99
CA ASP A 102 -5.07 2.70 -4.87
C ASP A 102 -5.48 2.71 -6.35
N ASP A 103 -6.43 1.87 -6.75
CA ASP A 103 -6.96 1.81 -8.12
C ASP A 103 -7.63 3.14 -8.52
N THR A 104 -8.42 3.73 -7.62
CA THR A 104 -9.09 5.02 -7.86
C THR A 104 -8.07 6.15 -7.98
N PHE A 105 -7.06 6.18 -7.10
CA PHE A 105 -6.01 7.18 -7.12
C PHE A 105 -5.18 7.10 -8.41
N LEU A 106 -4.82 5.89 -8.83
CA LEU A 106 -4.13 5.65 -10.10
C LEU A 106 -4.98 6.11 -11.30
N ALA A 107 -6.27 5.77 -11.33
CA ALA A 107 -7.16 6.13 -12.41
C ALA A 107 -7.34 7.66 -12.54
N VAL A 108 -7.68 8.36 -11.45
CA VAL A 108 -7.82 9.83 -11.44
C VAL A 108 -6.51 10.52 -11.82
N GLY A 109 -5.38 10.02 -11.31
CA GLY A 109 -4.06 10.55 -11.68
C GLY A 109 -3.74 10.37 -13.17
N SER A 110 -4.08 9.22 -13.74
CA SER A 110 -3.93 8.95 -15.18
C SER A 110 -4.80 9.88 -16.03
N GLU A 111 -6.06 10.09 -15.64
CA GLU A 111 -6.99 10.99 -16.32
C GLU A 111 -6.51 12.45 -16.29
N ALA A 112 -6.10 12.94 -15.11
CA ALA A 112 -5.55 14.27 -14.95
C ALA A 112 -4.26 14.46 -15.77
N TYR A 113 -3.39 13.46 -15.79
CA TYR A 113 -2.15 13.50 -16.55
C TYR A 113 -2.41 13.49 -18.07
N ALA A 114 -3.36 12.69 -18.55
CA ALA A 114 -3.77 12.69 -19.96
C ALA A 114 -4.35 14.04 -20.39
N ALA A 115 -5.18 14.67 -19.55
CA ALA A 115 -5.68 16.02 -19.79
C ALA A 115 -4.55 17.06 -19.84
N ALA A 116 -3.59 16.98 -18.91
CA ALA A 116 -2.42 17.87 -18.90
C ALA A 116 -1.56 17.74 -20.17
N LEU A 117 -1.39 16.53 -20.72
CA LEU A 117 -0.70 16.31 -21.99
C LEU A 117 -1.43 16.97 -23.18
N GLN A 118 -2.77 16.96 -23.18
CA GLN A 118 -3.56 17.65 -24.19
C GLN A 118 -3.38 19.17 -24.08
N VAL A 119 -3.45 19.73 -22.88
CA VAL A 119 -3.17 21.16 -22.62
C VAL A 119 -1.77 21.54 -23.13
N TYR A 120 -0.75 20.74 -22.81
CA TYR A 120 0.61 20.97 -23.31
C TYR A 120 0.69 20.94 -24.85
N THR A 121 0.02 19.97 -25.48
CA THR A 121 -0.05 19.86 -26.94
C THR A 121 -0.69 21.10 -27.57
N TYR A 122 -1.81 21.57 -27.03
CA TYR A 122 -2.49 22.78 -27.50
C TYR A 122 -1.65 24.04 -27.31
N ALA A 123 -1.03 24.21 -26.13
CA ALA A 123 -0.15 25.34 -25.86
C ALA A 123 1.06 25.36 -26.81
N LYS A 124 1.64 24.20 -27.13
CA LYS A 124 2.72 24.11 -28.12
C LYS A 124 2.28 24.43 -29.54
N ALA A 125 1.09 23.98 -29.93
CA ALA A 125 0.57 24.14 -31.30
C ALA A 125 0.02 25.55 -31.57
N SER A 126 -0.53 26.21 -30.57
CA SER A 126 -1.31 27.45 -30.76
C SER A 126 -0.99 28.55 -29.74
N GLY A 127 -0.03 28.35 -28.85
CA GLY A 127 0.36 29.32 -27.83
C GLY A 127 1.35 30.40 -28.31
N GLN A 128 1.87 30.29 -29.54
CA GLN A 128 2.77 31.29 -30.11
C GLN A 128 2.03 32.63 -30.29
N GLY A 129 2.55 33.68 -29.66
CA GLY A 129 1.94 35.02 -29.65
C GLY A 129 0.87 35.23 -28.57
N ALA A 130 0.55 34.20 -27.77
CA ALA A 130 -0.38 34.28 -26.66
C ALA A 130 0.31 34.41 -25.27
N GLY A 131 1.65 34.50 -25.24
CA GLY A 131 2.42 34.60 -24.00
C GLY A 131 2.54 33.27 -23.23
N LEU A 132 2.31 32.14 -23.90
CA LEU A 132 2.39 30.79 -23.31
C LEU A 132 3.76 30.13 -23.53
N GLU A 133 4.70 30.80 -24.18
CA GLU A 133 6.00 30.26 -24.55
C GLU A 133 6.81 29.81 -23.33
N THR A 134 6.86 30.64 -22.29
CA THR A 134 7.54 30.33 -21.02
C THR A 134 6.89 29.12 -20.32
N VAL A 135 5.55 29.06 -20.31
CA VAL A 135 4.79 27.94 -19.72
C VAL A 135 5.05 26.64 -20.49
N VAL A 136 5.11 26.69 -21.82
CA VAL A 136 5.44 25.52 -22.65
C VAL A 136 6.86 25.06 -22.39
N GLU A 137 7.82 25.96 -22.26
CA GLU A 137 9.20 25.62 -21.89
C GLU A 137 9.28 24.96 -20.51
N GLU A 138 8.63 25.54 -19.51
CA GLU A 138 8.57 25.00 -18.13
C GLU A 138 7.95 23.59 -18.10
N MET A 139 6.77 23.40 -18.70
CA MET A 139 6.13 22.08 -18.81
C MET A 139 7.00 21.10 -19.62
N GLY A 140 7.71 21.61 -20.63
CA GLY A 140 8.59 20.86 -21.51
C GLY A 140 9.81 20.26 -20.82
N GLN A 141 10.26 20.85 -19.70
CA GLN A 141 11.39 20.32 -18.91
C GLN A 141 11.19 18.87 -18.48
N ARG A 142 9.95 18.44 -18.31
CA ARG A 142 9.60 17.05 -18.00
C ARG A 142 10.02 16.05 -19.08
N PHE A 143 10.08 16.48 -20.33
CA PHE A 143 10.48 15.65 -21.48
C PHE A 143 11.96 15.79 -21.81
N ALA A 144 12.68 16.73 -21.18
CA ALA A 144 14.11 16.86 -21.34
C ALA A 144 14.79 15.61 -20.78
N ARG A 145 15.39 14.80 -21.68
CA ARG A 145 16.14 13.61 -21.27
C ARG A 145 17.29 14.02 -20.36
N LYS A 146 17.41 13.37 -19.20
CA LYS A 146 18.64 13.39 -18.41
C LYS A 146 19.76 12.83 -19.28
N SER A 147 20.72 13.67 -19.67
CA SER A 147 21.92 13.25 -20.38
C SER A 147 22.56 12.10 -19.60
N ARG A 148 22.76 10.94 -20.24
CA ARG A 148 23.53 9.84 -19.61
C ARG A 148 24.88 10.40 -19.21
N LYS A 149 25.20 10.40 -17.90
CA LYS A 149 26.59 10.63 -17.45
C LYS A 149 27.47 9.58 -18.14
N PRO A 150 28.59 9.96 -18.78
CA PRO A 150 29.55 8.99 -19.28
C PRO A 150 30.04 8.13 -18.10
N LYS A 151 30.09 6.81 -18.33
CA LYS A 151 30.55 5.82 -17.37
C LYS A 151 32.04 6.10 -17.08
N PRO A 152 32.49 6.21 -15.82
CA PRO A 152 33.91 6.36 -15.54
C PRO A 152 34.63 5.09 -16.03
N GLU A 153 35.64 5.29 -16.88
CA GLU A 153 36.59 4.25 -17.25
C GLU A 153 37.30 3.78 -15.99
N THR A 154 37.08 2.53 -15.63
CA THR A 154 37.83 1.85 -14.59
C THR A 154 39.27 1.72 -15.08
N ALA A 155 40.17 2.53 -14.52
CA ALA A 155 41.60 2.33 -14.67
C ALA A 155 41.96 1.00 -14.00
N ALA A 156 42.47 0.06 -14.80
CA ALA A 156 43.01 -1.20 -14.33
C ALA A 156 44.42 -0.98 -13.77
N LEU A 157 44.63 -1.38 -12.51
CA LEU A 157 45.90 -1.86 -11.96
C LEU A 157 45.60 -3.00 -10.99
#